data_AF-A0A1V4I0D6-F1
#
_entry.id   AF-A0A1V4I0D6-F1
#
_cell.length_a   1.000
_cell.length_b   1.000
_cell.length_c   1.000
_cell.angle_alpha   90.00
_cell.angle_beta   90.00
_cell.angle_gamma   90.00
#
_symmetry.space_group_name_H-M   'P 1'
#
loop_
_entity.id
_entity.type
_entity.pdbx_description
1 polymer ?
#
loop_
_entity_poly.entity_id
_entity_poly.type
_entity_poly.pdbx_seq_one_letter_code
_entity_poly.pdbx_strand_id
1 'polypeptide(L)' 'MAGTRTLSEIEARIGIIQDNIRQLIEQATATSGAESEALVSDRIAQQTEELERLTHERDALAKKTS' A
#
# COMPACT_ATOMS: atom_id res chain seq x y z
N MET A 1 -16.62 -16.23 2.16
CA MET A 1 -17.19 -14.95 2.59
C MET A 1 -16.18 -13.87 2.23
N ALA A 2 -16.32 -13.20 1.07
CA ALA A 2 -15.60 -11.95 0.84
C ALA A 2 -16.27 -10.90 1.73
N GLY A 3 -15.91 -10.92 3.02
CA GLY A 3 -16.48 -10.04 4.03
C GLY A 3 -16.10 -8.61 3.66
N THR A 4 -17.10 -7.75 3.54
CA THR A 4 -16.92 -6.30 3.48
C THR A 4 -15.96 -5.90 4.60
N ARG A 5 -14.78 -5.35 4.24
CA ARG A 5 -13.85 -4.84 5.24
C ARG A 5 -14.48 -3.65 5.94
N THR A 6 -14.31 -3.58 7.24
CA THR A 6 -14.68 -2.42 8.04
C THR A 6 -13.70 -1.26 7.77
N LEU A 7 -14.13 -0.04 8.07
CA LEU A 7 -13.30 1.16 7.90
C LEU A 7 -11.96 1.04 8.63
N SER A 8 -11.99 0.53 9.87
CA SER A 8 -10.79 0.33 10.70
C SER A 8 -9.85 -0.73 10.10
N GLU A 9 -10.37 -1.80 9.50
CA GLU A 9 -9.54 -2.80 8.82
C GLU A 9 -8.87 -2.25 7.56
N ILE A 10 -9.56 -1.40 6.81
CA ILE A 10 -9.00 -0.72 5.63
C ILE A 10 -7.89 0.23 6.07
N GLU A 11 -8.12 1.04 7.11
CA GLU A 11 -7.12 1.98 7.65
C GLU A 11 -5.89 1.26 8.20
N ALA A 12 -6.07 0.15 8.93
CA ALA A 12 -4.96 -0.66 9.41
C ALA A 12 -4.11 -1.20 8.24
N ARG A 13 -4.75 -1.64 7.16
CA ARG A 13 -4.05 -2.16 5.98
C ARG A 13 -3.35 -1.07 5.18
N ILE A 14 -3.95 0.12 5.07
CA ILE A 14 -3.30 1.32 4.53
C ILE A 14 -2.01 1.60 5.30
N GLY A 15 -2.05 1.59 6.64
CA GLY A 15 -0.87 1.81 7.48
C GLY A 15 0.25 0.80 7.23
N ILE A 16 -0.10 -0.49 7.09
CA ILE A 16 0.86 -1.56 6.75
C ILE A 16 1.51 -1.31 5.39
N ILE A 17 0.73 -0.93 4.37
CA ILE A 17 1.24 -0.70 3.02
C ILE A 17 2.15 0.53 2.99
N GLN A 18 1.77 1.61 3.66
CA GLN A 18 2.60 2.80 3.78
C GLN A 18 3.94 2.48 4.46
N ASP A 19 3.94 1.63 5.49
CA ASP A 19 5.17 1.18 6.13
C ASP A 19 6.05 0.37 5.18
N ASN A 20 5.45 -0.57 4.45
CA ASN A 20 6.18 -1.37 3.48
C ASN A 20 6.80 -0.51 2.36
N ILE A 21 6.07 0.50 1.85
CA ILE A 21 6.61 1.42 0.83
C ILE A 21 7.82 2.17 1.38
N ARG A 22 7.78 2.65 2.63
CA ARG A 22 8.93 3.31 3.27
C ARG A 22 10.14 2.38 3.35
N GLN A 23 9.94 1.15 3.82
CA GLN A 23 11.02 0.16 3.90
C GLN A 23 11.61 -0.18 2.52
N LEU A 24 10.77 -0.26 1.47
CA LEU A 24 11.24 -0.49 0.10
C LEU A 24 12.05 0.69 -0.44
N ILE A 25 11.65 1.93 -0.15
CA ILE A 25 12.43 3.12 -0.50
C ILE A 25 13.80 3.07 0.18
N GLU A 26 13.85 2.73 1.47
CA GLU A 26 15.12 2.58 2.21
C GLU A 26 16.00 1.49 1.58
N GLN A 27 15.43 0.34 1.20
CA GLN A 27 16.14 -0.73 0.51
C GLN A 27 16.67 -0.31 -0.87
N ALA A 28 15.90 0.46 -1.63
CA ALA A 28 16.34 1.00 -2.92
C ALA A 28 17.57 1.91 -2.75
N THR A 29 17.59 2.73 -1.69
CA THR A 29 18.75 3.59 -1.42
C THR A 29 19.98 2.83 -0.91
N ALA A 30 19.78 1.68 -0.26
CA ALA A 30 20.84 0.88 0.32
C ALA A 30 21.47 -0.12 -0.66
N THR A 31 20.74 -0.51 -1.72
CA THR A 31 21.19 -1.57 -2.64
C THR A 31 21.87 -0.99 -3.87
N SER A 32 23.14 -1.31 -4.08
CA SER A 32 23.94 -0.85 -5.23
C SER A 32 23.88 -1.85 -6.40
N GLY A 33 22.76 -1.89 -7.12
CA GLY A 33 22.64 -2.74 -8.32
C GLY A 33 21.35 -2.54 -9.10
N ALA A 34 21.46 -2.32 -10.42
CA ALA A 34 20.34 -2.00 -11.31
C ALA A 34 19.21 -3.05 -11.33
N GLU A 35 19.54 -4.35 -11.22
CA GLU A 35 18.52 -5.42 -11.15
C GLU A 35 17.74 -5.35 -9.83
N SER A 36 18.42 -5.11 -8.72
CA SER A 36 17.78 -4.94 -7.41
C SER A 36 16.92 -3.67 -7.36
N GLU A 37 17.39 -2.57 -7.95
CA GLU A 37 16.62 -1.33 -8.06
C GLU A 37 15.33 -1.53 -8.86
N ALA A 38 15.37 -2.27 -9.98
CA ALA A 38 14.20 -2.57 -10.79
C ALA A 38 13.17 -3.42 -10.02
N LEU A 39 13.62 -4.48 -9.32
CA LEU A 39 12.74 -5.33 -8.50
C LEU A 39 12.08 -4.55 -7.35
N VAL A 40 12.82 -3.66 -6.69
CA VAL A 40 12.29 -2.80 -5.63
C VAL A 40 11.31 -1.78 -6.21
N SER A 41 11.60 -1.20 -7.38
CA SER A 41 10.70 -0.29 -8.09
C SER A 41 9.36 -0.93 -8.44
N ASP A 42 9.38 -2.14 -9.01
CA ASP A 42 8.17 -2.91 -9.33
C ASP A 42 7.34 -3.19 -8.07
N ARG A 43 8.00 -3.52 -6.95
CA ARG A 43 7.32 -3.78 -5.68
C ARG A 43 6.67 -2.51 -5.10
N ILE A 44 7.34 -1.36 -5.22
CA ILE A 44 6.78 -0.06 -4.81
C ILE A 44 5.56 0.29 -5.67
N ALA A 45 5.61 0.07 -6.98
CA ALA A 45 4.49 0.30 -7.88
C ALA A 45 3.27 -0.55 -7.48
N GLN A 46 3.46 -1.86 -7.28
CA GLN A 46 2.39 -2.76 -6.83
C GLN A 46 1.73 -2.33 -5.51
N GLN A 47 2.55 -1.87 -4.55
CA GLN A 47 2.05 -1.42 -3.25
C GLN A 47 1.33 -0.07 -3.35
N THR A 48 1.78 0.81 -4.23
CA THR A 48 1.15 2.11 -4.48
C THR A 48 -0.23 1.91 -5.10
N GLU A 49 -0.38 1.02 -6.09
CA GLU A 49 -1.68 0.69 -6.66
C GLU A 49 -2.66 0.08 -5.63
N GLU A 50 -2.17 -0.78 -4.73
CA GLU A 50 -2.99 -1.31 -3.63
C GLU A 50 -3.40 -0.19 -2.65
N LEU A 51 -2.47 0.72 -2.33
CA LEU A 51 -2.74 1.87 -1.46
C LEU A 51 -3.84 2.77 -2.04
N GLU A 52 -3.79 3.05 -3.34
CA GLU A 52 -4.82 3.81 -4.04
C GLU A 52 -6.17 3.09 -3.99
N ARG A 53 -6.20 1.79 -4.29
CA ARG A 53 -7.44 0.98 -4.23
C ARG A 53 -8.07 0.99 -2.84
N LEU A 54 -7.28 0.79 -1.79
CA LEU A 54 -7.78 0.82 -0.40
C LEU A 54 -8.21 2.22 0.04
N THR A 55 -7.53 3.27 -0.43
CA THR A 55 -7.93 4.66 -0.18
C THR A 55 -9.29 4.95 -0.79
N HIS A 56 -9.53 4.52 -2.04
CA HIS A 56 -10.85 4.64 -2.66
C HIS A 56 -11.93 3.84 -1.92
N GLU A 57 -11.62 2.61 -1.49
CA GLU A 57 -12.54 1.78 -0.69
C GLU A 57 -12.91 2.45 0.64
N ARG A 58 -11.90 2.99 1.35
CA ARG A 58 -12.07 3.74 2.60
C ARG A 58 -13.00 4.94 2.40
N ASP A 59 -12.74 5.75 1.37
CA ASP A 59 -13.50 6.97 1.11
C ASP A 59 -14.95 6.67 0.71
N ALA A 60 -15.17 5.60 -0.05
CA ALA A 60 -16.51 5.13 -0.39
C ALA A 60 -17.27 4.65 0.86
N LEU A 61 -16.60 3.93 1.76
CA LEU A 61 -17.20 3.44 3.00
C LEU A 61 -17.50 4.58 3.98
N ALA A 62 -16.57 5.52 4.16
CA ALA A 62 -16.73 6.69 5.02
C ALA A 62 -17.93 7.56 4.61
N LYS A 63 -18.13 7.74 3.29
CA LYS A 63 -19.31 8.44 2.74
C LYS A 63 -20.62 7.71 2.97
N LYS A 64 -20.61 6.37 2.98
CA LYS A 64 -21.80 5.55 3.25
C LYS A 64 -22.21 5.58 4.72
N THR A 65 -21.25 5.80 5.61
CA THR A 65 -21.46 5.84 7.07
C THR A 65 -21.65 7.26 7.63
N SER A 66 -21.51 8.30 6.81
CA SER A 66 -21.80 9.70 7.15
C SER A 66 -23.27 10.03 6.85
#